data_AF-A0A1X0R2B7-F1
#
_entry.id   AF-A0A1X0R2B7-F1
#
_cell.length_a   1.000
_cell.length_b   1.000
_cell.length_c   1.000
_cell.angle_alpha   90.00
_cell.angle_beta   90.00
_cell.angle_gamma   90.00
#
_symmetry.space_group_name_H-M   'P 1'
#
loop_
_entity.id
_entity.type
_entity.pdbx_description
1 polymer ?
#
loop_
_entity_poly.entity_id
_entity_poly.type
_entity_poly.pdbx_seq_one_letter_code
_entity_poly.pdbx_strand_id
1 'polypeptide(L)'
;MSRWRDANTLIDIVTETGVRLASAQPNELAVGNIVKRVLKVIREVSRGELKTDDRALTTPEDSSYDEEGDDEEYEEEEEEEVIEEQKQPKDTVGKKRPTLTTQTSMFRLLADMSNMTVREKKREENERRIKDTYHLKPLIIQEITEEIIADLDTIYKGIADQALDFIHANEVIMTTGQSRTVQEFLIRAAQKRKFQVIVAETAPTYQGHKMALALSKAGIDTTVVADSAIFAAMPRVNKVVLGAHAVLANGALISVSGSHLLAAAAKHHSTPVLVCTALYKLSPLFAYDADAFNVTVTPQNVLSFQEGAIIDKVTITNPYYDYVGPDYVSLFIHNLGSAPPTYVYRLINDNYDPEDSTLM
;
A
#
# COMPACT_ATOMS: atom_id res chain seq x y z
N MET A 1 22.17 -1.47 18.01
CA MET A 1 22.14 -2.48 16.93
C MET A 1 21.67 -3.79 17.53
N SER A 2 20.47 -4.25 17.22
CA SER A 2 20.06 -5.61 17.60
C SER A 2 20.90 -6.62 16.81
N ARG A 3 21.33 -7.69 17.46
CA ARG A 3 22.07 -8.79 16.84
C ARG A 3 21.18 -10.01 16.96
N TRP A 4 20.56 -10.41 15.86
CA TRP A 4 19.68 -11.57 15.80
C TRP A 4 20.37 -12.71 15.05
N ARG A 5 20.01 -13.95 15.41
CA ARG A 5 20.55 -15.20 14.83
C ARG A 5 19.49 -16.04 14.13
N ASP A 6 18.23 -15.66 14.22
CA ASP A 6 17.10 -16.37 13.61
C ASP A 6 16.05 -15.35 13.11
N ALA A 7 15.34 -15.67 12.03
CA ALA A 7 14.30 -14.82 11.46
C ALA A 7 13.14 -14.61 12.44
N ASN A 8 12.76 -15.63 13.20
CA ASN A 8 11.69 -15.52 14.20
C ASN A 8 12.04 -14.49 15.29
N THR A 9 13.29 -14.50 15.76
CA THR A 9 13.74 -13.51 16.75
C THR A 9 13.70 -12.08 16.20
N LEU A 10 13.91 -11.90 14.89
CA LEU A 10 13.77 -10.59 14.26
C LEU A 10 12.30 -10.17 14.16
N ILE A 11 11.41 -11.09 13.76
CA ILE A 11 9.97 -10.87 13.70
C ILE A 11 9.44 -10.42 15.06
N ASP A 12 9.83 -11.09 16.14
CA ASP A 12 9.41 -10.73 17.50
C ASP A 12 9.87 -9.32 17.89
N ILE A 13 11.15 -8.98 17.63
CA ILE A 13 11.70 -7.65 17.93
C ILE A 13 10.97 -6.55 17.15
N VAL A 14 10.73 -6.78 15.85
CA VAL A 14 10.04 -5.82 14.98
C VAL A 14 8.59 -5.67 15.41
N THR A 15 7.93 -6.76 15.79
CA THR A 15 6.56 -6.76 16.31
C THR A 15 6.46 -5.99 17.62
N GLU A 16 7.33 -6.26 18.60
CA GLU A 16 7.34 -5.54 19.88
C GLU A 16 7.57 -4.03 19.67
N THR A 17 8.53 -3.69 18.81
CA THR A 17 8.80 -2.29 18.47
C THR A 17 7.61 -1.65 17.77
N GLY A 18 6.98 -2.36 16.84
CA GLY A 18 5.80 -1.90 16.12
C GLY A 18 4.61 -1.64 17.04
N VAL A 19 4.34 -2.53 17.99
CA VAL A 19 3.27 -2.35 18.99
C VAL A 19 3.51 -1.08 19.79
N ARG A 20 4.76 -0.82 20.20
CA ARG A 20 5.12 0.42 20.89
C ARG A 20 4.90 1.65 20.00
N LEU A 21 5.27 1.59 18.73
CA LEU A 21 5.06 2.69 17.78
C LEU A 21 3.57 2.96 17.52
N ALA A 22 2.77 1.92 17.30
CA ALA A 22 1.33 2.02 17.12
C ALA A 22 0.64 2.56 18.38
N SER A 23 1.07 2.14 19.57
CA SER A 23 0.52 2.64 20.83
C SER A 23 0.85 4.12 21.10
N ALA A 24 1.93 4.65 20.50
CA ALA A 24 2.30 6.05 20.66
C ALA A 24 1.32 6.98 19.93
N GLN A 25 0.81 6.56 18.77
CA GLN A 25 -0.26 7.27 18.06
C GLN A 25 -1.18 6.26 17.32
N PRO A 26 -2.29 5.80 17.96
CA PRO A 26 -3.12 4.74 17.40
C PRO A 26 -3.96 5.14 16.18
N ASN A 27 -4.14 6.43 15.91
CA ASN A 27 -4.92 6.93 14.77
C ASN A 27 -4.06 7.12 13.50
N GLU A 28 -2.74 6.99 13.62
CA GLU A 28 -1.80 7.05 12.51
C GLU A 28 -1.51 5.63 12.02
N LEU A 29 -2.47 5.08 11.27
CA LEU A 29 -2.43 3.70 10.80
C LEU A 29 -1.28 3.41 9.84
N ALA A 30 -0.74 4.44 9.16
CA ALA A 30 0.37 4.30 8.23
C ALA A 30 1.62 3.67 8.88
N VAL A 31 1.91 3.99 10.15
CA VAL A 31 3.07 3.44 10.86
C VAL A 31 2.90 1.93 11.07
N GLY A 32 1.73 1.51 11.57
CA GLY A 32 1.42 0.09 11.73
C GLY A 32 1.42 -0.66 10.41
N ASN A 33 0.86 -0.06 9.36
CA ASN A 33 0.84 -0.63 8.02
C ASN A 33 2.26 -0.88 7.47
N ILE A 34 3.18 0.09 7.60
CA ILE A 34 4.57 -0.11 7.18
C ILE A 34 5.25 -1.22 7.97
N VAL A 35 5.00 -1.31 9.28
CA VAL A 35 5.55 -2.42 10.08
C VAL A 35 5.02 -3.77 9.58
N LYS A 36 3.72 -3.89 9.28
CA LYS A 36 3.12 -5.11 8.73
C LYS A 36 3.71 -5.48 7.36
N ARG A 37 3.97 -4.50 6.49
CA ARG A 37 4.69 -4.74 5.21
C ARG A 37 6.11 -5.26 5.44
N VAL A 38 6.86 -4.65 6.36
CA VAL A 38 8.22 -5.10 6.70
C VAL A 38 8.21 -6.51 7.27
N LEU A 39 7.25 -6.86 8.13
CA LEU A 39 7.09 -8.21 8.67
C LEU A 39 6.78 -9.23 7.58
N LYS A 40 5.94 -8.88 6.59
CA LYS A 40 5.70 -9.71 5.41
C LYS A 40 6.97 -9.96 4.61
N VAL A 41 7.74 -8.91 4.30
CA VAL A 41 9.02 -9.04 3.57
C VAL A 41 9.99 -9.96 4.32
N ILE A 42 10.12 -9.81 5.65
CA ILE A 42 10.98 -10.68 6.47
C ILE A 42 10.54 -12.16 6.35
N ARG A 43 9.23 -12.42 6.36
CA ARG A 43 8.70 -13.79 6.21
C ARG A 43 8.96 -14.34 4.80
N GLU A 44 8.73 -13.58 3.75
CA GLU A 44 8.92 -14.00 2.35
C GLU A 44 10.40 -14.31 2.07
N VAL A 45 11.31 -13.44 2.51
CA VAL A 45 12.76 -13.68 2.41
C VAL A 45 13.16 -14.92 3.23
N SER A 46 12.62 -15.08 4.45
CA SER A 46 12.92 -16.26 5.28
C SER A 46 12.38 -17.57 4.71
N ARG A 47 11.31 -17.55 3.92
CA ARG A 47 10.74 -18.73 3.25
C ARG A 47 11.47 -19.06 1.93
N GLY A 48 12.36 -18.20 1.46
CA GLY A 48 13.01 -18.32 0.15
C GLY A 48 12.01 -18.16 -1.00
N GLU A 49 10.89 -17.47 -0.77
CA GLU A 49 9.84 -17.22 -1.77
C GLU A 49 10.29 -16.15 -2.78
N LEU A 50 11.27 -15.32 -2.40
CA LEU A 50 11.96 -14.37 -3.25
C LEU A 50 13.21 -15.05 -3.85
N LYS A 51 13.09 -15.53 -5.10
CA LYS A 51 14.24 -16.00 -5.86
C LYS A 51 14.99 -14.80 -6.39
N THR A 52 16.13 -14.47 -5.80
CA THR A 52 17.13 -13.65 -6.50
C THR A 52 17.71 -14.50 -7.62
N ASP A 53 17.74 -13.98 -8.85
CA ASP A 53 18.50 -14.58 -9.95
C ASP A 53 19.95 -14.80 -9.48
N ASP A 54 20.40 -16.06 -9.43
CA ASP A 54 21.78 -16.49 -9.11
C ASP A 54 22.79 -16.09 -10.21
N ARG A 55 22.73 -14.85 -10.73
CA ARG A 55 23.59 -14.37 -11.82
C ARG A 55 24.57 -13.27 -11.45
N ALA A 56 24.58 -12.79 -10.22
CA ALA A 56 25.43 -11.66 -9.87
C ALA A 56 26.06 -11.78 -8.49
N LEU A 57 26.87 -12.81 -8.24
CA LEU A 57 27.89 -12.81 -7.16
C LEU A 57 28.87 -13.98 -7.33
N THR A 58 29.68 -13.96 -8.39
CA THR A 58 30.99 -14.63 -8.38
C THR A 58 32.04 -13.58 -8.08
N THR A 59 32.49 -13.50 -6.82
CA THR A 59 33.74 -12.83 -6.48
C THR A 59 34.92 -13.67 -6.98
N PRO A 60 35.99 -13.08 -7.55
CA PRO A 60 37.14 -13.84 -8.02
C PRO A 60 37.98 -14.30 -6.82
N GLU A 61 38.26 -15.60 -6.74
CA GLU A 61 39.28 -16.13 -5.83
C GLU A 61 40.67 -15.96 -6.48
N ASP A 62 41.59 -15.37 -5.70
CA ASP A 62 43.03 -15.35 -5.93
C ASP A 62 43.60 -16.77 -5.96
N SER A 63 44.36 -17.11 -7.01
CA SER A 63 45.50 -18.01 -6.88
C SER A 63 46.58 -17.69 -7.90
N SER A 64 47.81 -17.72 -7.40
CA SER A 64 49.05 -17.14 -7.91
C SER A 64 49.94 -18.10 -8.71
N TYR A 65 50.80 -17.53 -9.60
CA TYR A 65 52.05 -18.06 -10.21
C TYR A 65 51.91 -19.27 -11.17
N ASP A 66 52.55 -19.42 -12.35
CA ASP A 66 53.68 -18.78 -13.03
C ASP A 66 53.69 -19.12 -14.55
N GLU A 67 54.38 -18.26 -15.32
CA GLU A 67 55.20 -18.44 -16.56
C GLU A 67 54.62 -18.90 -17.94
N GLU A 68 54.77 -17.95 -18.89
CA GLU A 68 55.33 -18.01 -20.27
C GLU A 68 54.84 -19.02 -21.33
N GLY A 69 54.54 -18.48 -22.52
CA GLY A 69 54.56 -19.23 -23.79
C GLY A 69 53.66 -18.64 -24.89
N ASP A 70 54.29 -17.97 -25.85
CA ASP A 70 53.72 -17.35 -27.05
C ASP A 70 52.94 -18.28 -28.01
N ASP A 71 52.02 -17.63 -28.72
CA ASP A 71 51.66 -17.75 -30.14
C ASP A 71 50.85 -18.94 -30.72
N GLU A 72 49.81 -18.48 -31.43
CA GLU A 72 49.24 -18.96 -32.69
C GLU A 72 48.22 -20.12 -32.75
N GLU A 73 47.10 -19.75 -33.40
CA GLU A 73 46.38 -20.46 -34.47
C GLU A 73 44.94 -20.93 -34.21
N TYR A 74 44.12 -20.56 -35.20
CA TYR A 74 42.70 -20.81 -35.38
C TYR A 74 42.48 -22.26 -35.78
N GLU A 75 41.47 -22.95 -35.22
CA GLU A 75 40.85 -24.07 -35.91
C GLU A 75 39.34 -24.16 -35.65
N GLU A 76 38.72 -24.79 -36.62
CA GLU A 76 37.38 -24.63 -37.14
C GLU A 76 36.32 -25.48 -36.43
N GLU A 77 35.06 -25.15 -36.74
CA GLU A 77 33.86 -25.90 -36.40
C GLU A 77 33.86 -27.29 -37.07
N GLU A 78 33.66 -28.35 -36.30
CA GLU A 78 33.11 -29.61 -36.82
C GLU A 78 31.89 -30.02 -36.01
N GLU A 79 30.73 -29.94 -36.67
CA GLU A 79 29.47 -30.54 -36.25
C GLU A 79 29.53 -32.06 -36.54
N GLU A 80 29.33 -32.90 -35.52
CA GLU A 80 28.91 -34.29 -35.72
C GLU A 80 27.57 -34.56 -35.04
N GLU A 81 26.52 -34.68 -35.87
CA GLU A 81 25.27 -35.36 -35.54
C GLU A 81 25.49 -36.87 -35.48
N VAL A 82 25.09 -37.53 -34.39
CA VAL A 82 24.81 -38.98 -34.40
C VAL A 82 23.51 -39.30 -33.64
N ILE A 83 22.45 -39.44 -34.44
CA ILE A 83 21.45 -40.52 -34.53
C ILE A 83 20.80 -41.04 -33.23
N GLU A 84 19.49 -40.86 -33.20
CA GLU A 84 18.49 -41.48 -32.33
C GLU A 84 18.53 -43.03 -32.35
N GLU A 85 18.57 -43.66 -31.17
CA GLU A 85 18.00 -44.99 -30.98
C GLU A 85 16.72 -44.92 -30.14
N GLN A 86 15.61 -45.19 -30.82
CA GLN A 86 14.29 -45.39 -30.23
C GLN A 86 14.24 -46.69 -29.42
N LYS A 87 13.87 -46.60 -28.14
CA LYS A 87 13.28 -47.72 -27.38
C LYS A 87 11.97 -47.28 -26.73
N GLN A 88 10.90 -47.96 -27.15
CA GLN A 88 9.51 -47.82 -26.70
C GLN A 88 9.31 -48.11 -25.19
N PRO A 89 8.19 -47.64 -24.61
CA PRO A 89 8.09 -47.28 -23.20
C PRO A 89 7.76 -48.48 -22.29
N LYS A 90 8.35 -48.50 -21.10
CA LYS A 90 7.85 -49.30 -19.98
C LYS A 90 6.99 -48.41 -19.09
N ASP A 91 5.69 -48.64 -19.13
CA ASP A 91 4.72 -48.12 -18.18
C ASP A 91 5.06 -48.58 -16.76
N THR A 92 5.70 -47.70 -16.01
CA THR A 92 5.60 -47.68 -14.54
C THR A 92 4.97 -46.36 -14.16
N VAL A 93 3.67 -46.44 -13.86
CA VAL A 93 2.82 -45.36 -13.35
C VAL A 93 3.40 -44.85 -12.04
N GLY A 94 4.25 -43.85 -12.15
CA GLY A 94 4.74 -43.02 -11.07
C GLY A 94 4.68 -41.56 -11.50
N LYS A 95 3.53 -41.11 -12.03
CA LYS A 95 3.26 -39.68 -12.17
C LYS A 95 3.44 -39.06 -10.79
N LYS A 96 4.60 -38.44 -10.53
CA LYS A 96 4.77 -37.51 -9.42
C LYS A 96 3.65 -36.50 -9.61
N ARG A 97 2.64 -36.59 -8.74
CA ARG A 97 1.58 -35.61 -8.69
C ARG A 97 2.27 -34.25 -8.59
N PRO A 98 1.90 -33.25 -9.42
CA PRO A 98 2.39 -31.91 -9.19
C PRO A 98 2.10 -31.59 -7.72
N THR A 99 3.14 -31.25 -6.96
CA THR A 99 2.98 -30.77 -5.60
C THR A 99 2.09 -29.55 -5.70
N LEU A 100 0.84 -29.70 -5.24
CA LEU A 100 -0.10 -28.60 -5.12
C LEU A 100 0.61 -27.56 -4.23
N THR A 101 1.17 -26.53 -4.83
CA THR A 101 1.44 -25.30 -4.09
C THR A 101 0.08 -24.91 -3.49
N THR A 102 0.05 -24.80 -2.16
CA THR A 102 -1.15 -24.56 -1.36
C THR A 102 -1.75 -23.20 -1.72
N GLN A 103 -2.45 -23.10 -2.84
CA GLN A 103 -2.90 -21.81 -3.39
C GLN A 103 -4.26 -21.34 -2.87
N THR A 104 -5.03 -22.19 -2.19
CA THR A 104 -6.27 -21.75 -1.52
C THR A 104 -6.43 -22.36 -0.14
N SER A 105 -6.80 -21.52 0.82
CA SER A 105 -7.02 -21.88 2.23
C SER A 105 -8.01 -23.04 2.41
N MET A 106 -8.95 -23.21 1.48
CA MET A 106 -9.92 -24.31 1.46
C MET A 106 -9.25 -25.69 1.28
N PHE A 107 -8.19 -25.80 0.49
CA PHE A 107 -7.48 -27.08 0.28
C PHE A 107 -6.52 -27.44 1.42
N ARG A 108 -6.18 -26.51 2.33
CA ARG A 108 -5.35 -26.82 3.51
C ARG A 108 -6.03 -27.84 4.43
N LEU A 109 -7.36 -27.81 4.54
CA LEU A 109 -8.13 -28.76 5.34
C LEU A 109 -7.92 -30.21 4.87
N LEU A 110 -7.70 -30.43 3.57
CA LEU A 110 -7.48 -31.76 3.00
C LEU A 110 -6.01 -32.22 3.11
N ALA A 111 -5.05 -31.29 3.19
CA ALA A 111 -3.62 -31.60 3.22
C ALA A 111 -3.11 -32.01 4.61
N ASP A 112 -3.74 -31.54 5.68
CA ASP A 112 -3.28 -31.78 7.07
C ASP A 112 -3.43 -33.24 7.52
N MET A 113 -4.22 -34.04 6.80
CA MET A 113 -4.40 -35.47 7.07
C MET A 113 -3.24 -36.36 6.59
N SER A 114 -2.32 -35.87 5.75
CA SER A 114 -1.25 -36.70 5.15
C SER A 114 0.12 -36.60 5.83
N ASN A 115 0.30 -35.77 6.86
CA ASN A 115 1.62 -35.42 7.40
C ASN A 115 2.01 -36.08 8.74
N MET A 116 1.57 -37.33 8.99
CA MET A 116 1.96 -38.10 10.19
C MET A 116 3.31 -38.85 10.08
N THR A 117 4.05 -38.74 8.97
CA THR A 117 5.24 -39.58 8.72
C THR A 117 6.42 -38.83 8.10
N VAL A 118 7.01 -37.83 8.78
CA VAL A 118 8.37 -37.36 8.46
C VAL A 118 9.08 -36.88 9.73
N ARG A 119 9.77 -37.78 10.45
CA ARG A 119 10.65 -37.43 11.58
C ARG A 119 12.14 -37.45 11.24
N GLU A 120 12.53 -37.78 10.00
CA GLU A 120 13.95 -37.98 9.63
C GLU A 120 14.58 -36.85 8.81
N LYS A 121 13.81 -35.91 8.22
CA LYS A 121 14.37 -34.77 7.44
C LYS A 121 14.95 -33.61 8.26
N LYS A 122 14.76 -33.60 9.58
CA LYS A 122 15.04 -32.44 10.45
C LYS A 122 16.53 -32.10 10.66
N ARG A 123 17.46 -32.96 10.24
CA ARG A 123 18.90 -32.81 10.58
C ARG A 123 19.72 -32.14 9.46
N GLU A 124 19.43 -32.42 8.19
CA GLU A 124 20.04 -31.73 7.04
C GLU A 124 19.46 -30.33 6.80
N GLU A 125 18.18 -30.14 7.14
CA GLU A 125 17.46 -28.86 7.06
C GLU A 125 18.03 -27.82 8.04
N ASN A 126 18.64 -28.28 9.14
CA ASN A 126 19.17 -27.42 10.20
C ASN A 126 20.55 -26.83 9.83
N GLU A 127 21.36 -27.52 9.04
CA GLU A 127 22.67 -27.01 8.57
C GLU A 127 22.53 -26.03 7.39
N ARG A 128 21.52 -26.20 6.54
CA ARG A 128 21.17 -25.22 5.48
C ARG A 128 20.65 -23.91 6.08
N ARG A 129 19.75 -24.00 7.06
CA ARG A 129 19.22 -22.85 7.81
C ARG A 129 20.31 -21.94 8.41
N ILE A 130 21.43 -22.51 8.87
CA ILE A 130 22.53 -21.75 9.49
C ILE A 130 23.35 -20.96 8.47
N LYS A 131 23.54 -21.48 7.24
CA LYS A 131 24.24 -20.76 6.16
C LYS A 131 23.38 -19.65 5.56
N ASP A 132 22.07 -19.85 5.45
CA ASP A 132 21.15 -18.84 4.91
C ASP A 132 21.07 -17.60 5.81
N THR A 133 21.23 -17.78 7.13
CA THR A 133 21.07 -16.72 8.14
C THR A 133 22.02 -15.52 7.96
N TYR A 134 23.25 -15.74 7.46
CA TYR A 134 24.23 -14.66 7.28
C TYR A 134 23.92 -13.76 6.07
N HIS A 135 23.20 -14.28 5.06
CA HIS A 135 22.77 -13.52 3.89
C HIS A 135 21.39 -12.89 4.04
N LEU A 136 20.57 -13.30 5.03
CA LEU A 136 19.24 -12.73 5.25
C LEU A 136 19.25 -11.22 5.51
N LYS A 137 20.20 -10.72 6.30
CA LYS A 137 20.23 -9.30 6.68
C LYS A 137 20.43 -8.35 5.47
N PRO A 138 21.45 -8.53 4.61
CA PRO A 138 21.59 -7.70 3.42
C PRO A 138 20.42 -7.86 2.46
N LEU A 139 19.88 -9.07 2.28
CA LEU A 139 18.70 -9.32 1.44
C LEU A 139 17.47 -8.56 1.94
N ILE A 140 17.13 -8.66 3.23
CA ILE A 140 15.99 -7.93 3.81
C ILE A 140 16.16 -6.41 3.64
N ILE A 141 17.38 -5.89 3.84
CA ILE A 141 17.64 -4.45 3.66
C ILE A 141 17.46 -4.04 2.19
N GLN A 142 17.93 -4.86 1.26
CA GLN A 142 17.79 -4.63 -0.16
C GLN A 142 16.30 -4.62 -0.56
N GLU A 143 15.53 -5.65 -0.19
CA GLU A 143 14.10 -5.75 -0.48
C GLU A 143 13.31 -4.59 0.13
N ILE A 144 13.58 -4.20 1.38
CA ILE A 144 12.92 -3.03 2.00
C ILE A 144 13.22 -1.76 1.19
N THR A 145 14.44 -1.62 0.68
CA THR A 145 14.86 -0.43 -0.06
C THR A 145 14.22 -0.40 -1.47
N GLU A 146 14.27 -1.51 -2.18
CA GLU A 146 13.77 -1.63 -3.56
C GLU A 146 12.24 -1.70 -3.63
N GLU A 147 11.58 -2.36 -2.67
CA GLU A 147 10.12 -2.55 -2.70
C GLU A 147 9.38 -1.47 -1.90
N ILE A 148 9.81 -1.14 -0.68
CA ILE A 148 9.06 -0.22 0.18
C ILE A 148 9.50 1.22 -0.06
N ILE A 149 10.80 1.52 0.05
CA ILE A 149 11.29 2.91 -0.01
C ILE A 149 11.11 3.48 -1.42
N ALA A 150 11.53 2.75 -2.46
CA ALA A 150 11.37 3.21 -3.84
C ALA A 150 9.89 3.37 -4.24
N ASP A 151 9.00 2.50 -3.76
CA ASP A 151 7.56 2.67 -3.94
C ASP A 151 7.10 3.98 -3.29
N LEU A 152 7.44 4.22 -2.01
CA LEU A 152 7.05 5.43 -1.28
C LEU A 152 7.47 6.74 -1.98
N ASP A 153 8.66 6.77 -2.59
CA ASP A 153 9.17 7.93 -3.31
C ASP A 153 8.41 8.22 -4.61
N THR A 154 7.84 7.20 -5.24
CA THR A 154 7.17 7.33 -6.55
C THR A 154 5.65 7.54 -6.47
N ILE A 155 5.04 7.42 -5.29
CA ILE A 155 3.58 7.45 -5.07
C ILE A 155 2.90 8.64 -5.73
N TYR A 156 3.35 9.86 -5.41
CA TYR A 156 2.63 11.05 -5.84
C TYR A 156 2.68 11.21 -7.37
N LYS A 157 3.83 10.89 -7.97
CA LYS A 157 4.01 10.90 -9.42
C LYS A 157 3.17 9.80 -10.09
N GLY A 158 3.20 8.58 -9.56
CA GLY A 158 2.44 7.44 -10.10
C GLY A 158 0.93 7.66 -10.08
N ILE A 159 0.40 8.28 -9.01
CA ILE A 159 -1.02 8.65 -8.93
C ILE A 159 -1.31 9.82 -9.87
N ALA A 160 -0.46 10.85 -9.90
CA ALA A 160 -0.68 12.03 -10.72
C ALA A 160 -0.68 11.71 -12.23
N ASP A 161 0.17 10.79 -12.70
CA ASP A 161 0.23 10.42 -14.11
C ASP A 161 -1.08 9.75 -14.61
N GLN A 162 -1.86 9.12 -13.72
CA GLN A 162 -3.18 8.55 -14.03
C GLN A 162 -4.29 9.61 -14.17
N ALA A 163 -4.03 10.87 -13.81
CA ALA A 163 -5.07 11.91 -13.76
C ALA A 163 -5.75 12.19 -15.11
N LEU A 164 -5.02 11.96 -16.21
CA LEU A 164 -5.54 12.18 -17.56
C LEU A 164 -6.63 11.19 -17.97
N ASP A 165 -6.74 10.04 -17.31
CA ASP A 165 -7.77 9.06 -17.63
C ASP A 165 -9.10 9.41 -16.98
N PHE A 166 -9.07 10.13 -15.84
CA PHE A 166 -10.25 10.43 -15.03
C PHE A 166 -10.80 11.85 -15.19
N ILE A 167 -9.94 12.83 -15.48
CA ILE A 167 -10.34 14.25 -15.54
C ILE A 167 -10.41 14.73 -16.98
N HIS A 168 -11.60 15.10 -17.46
CA HIS A 168 -11.77 15.63 -18.82
C HIS A 168 -11.89 17.16 -18.85
N ALA A 169 -11.84 17.74 -20.06
CA ALA A 169 -11.97 19.17 -20.23
C ALA A 169 -13.41 19.64 -19.95
N ASN A 170 -13.55 20.85 -19.43
CA ASN A 170 -14.82 21.49 -19.05
C ASN A 170 -15.64 20.72 -18.00
N GLU A 171 -15.00 19.86 -17.22
CA GLU A 171 -15.64 19.21 -16.06
C GLU A 171 -15.57 20.11 -14.83
N VAL A 172 -16.56 19.96 -13.96
CA VAL A 172 -16.58 20.57 -12.62
C VAL A 172 -16.27 19.49 -11.61
N ILE A 173 -15.12 19.61 -10.95
CA ILE A 173 -14.66 18.68 -9.92
C ILE A 173 -14.88 19.31 -8.56
N MET A 174 -15.30 18.53 -7.56
CA MET A 174 -15.40 18.99 -6.19
C MET A 174 -14.42 18.25 -5.28
N THR A 175 -13.76 18.96 -4.37
CA THR A 175 -12.84 18.40 -3.38
C THR A 175 -13.00 19.09 -2.02
N THR A 176 -12.44 18.50 -0.97
CA THR A 176 -12.47 19.05 0.40
C THR A 176 -11.08 18.95 1.04
N GLY A 177 -10.78 19.88 1.93
CA GLY A 177 -9.55 19.92 2.70
C GLY A 177 -8.29 20.15 1.87
N GLN A 178 -7.15 19.79 2.46
CA GLN A 178 -5.85 19.86 1.80
C GLN A 178 -5.21 18.47 1.72
N SER A 179 -5.17 17.90 0.52
CA SER A 179 -4.46 16.66 0.22
C SER A 179 -3.40 16.90 -0.85
N ARG A 180 -2.13 16.62 -0.51
CA ARG A 180 -1.02 16.74 -1.47
C ARG A 180 -1.22 15.83 -2.69
N THR A 181 -1.69 14.60 -2.49
CA THR A 181 -1.95 13.65 -3.58
C THR A 181 -3.01 14.18 -4.54
N VAL A 182 -4.12 14.70 -4.02
CA VAL A 182 -5.19 15.28 -4.86
C VAL A 182 -4.71 16.55 -5.55
N GLN A 183 -3.92 17.37 -4.86
CA GLN A 183 -3.34 18.59 -5.43
C GLN A 183 -2.46 18.26 -6.65
N GLU A 184 -1.49 17.34 -6.51
CA GLU A 184 -0.60 16.94 -7.60
C GLU A 184 -1.37 16.26 -8.75
N PHE A 185 -2.38 15.45 -8.42
CA PHE A 185 -3.29 14.83 -9.39
C PHE A 185 -4.03 15.86 -10.26
N LEU A 186 -4.63 16.88 -9.64
CA LEU A 186 -5.34 17.93 -10.36
C LEU A 186 -4.38 18.83 -11.17
N ILE A 187 -3.23 19.21 -10.60
CA ILE A 187 -2.22 20.02 -11.30
C ILE A 187 -1.70 19.30 -12.54
N ARG A 188 -1.47 17.98 -12.45
CA ARG A 188 -1.00 17.16 -13.56
C ARG A 188 -2.01 17.10 -14.69
N ALA A 189 -3.30 16.97 -14.39
CA ALA A 189 -4.37 17.04 -15.39
C ALA A 189 -4.46 18.44 -16.03
N ALA A 190 -4.27 19.51 -15.24
CA ALA A 190 -4.38 20.89 -15.68
C ALA A 190 -3.34 21.30 -16.73
N GLN A 191 -2.19 20.62 -16.76
CA GLN A 191 -1.16 20.84 -17.78
C GLN A 191 -1.65 20.56 -19.21
N LYS A 192 -2.63 19.65 -19.38
CA LYS A 192 -3.16 19.27 -20.70
C LYS A 192 -4.61 19.65 -20.92
N ARG A 193 -5.40 19.84 -19.85
CA ARG A 193 -6.85 20.05 -19.92
C ARG A 193 -7.27 21.23 -19.06
N LYS A 194 -8.26 22.00 -19.52
CA LYS A 194 -8.88 23.08 -18.74
C LYS A 194 -10.18 22.58 -18.12
N PHE A 195 -10.34 22.75 -16.83
CA PHE A 195 -11.51 22.33 -16.06
C PHE A 195 -11.66 23.22 -14.81
N GLN A 196 -12.79 23.11 -14.12
CA GLN A 196 -13.11 23.88 -12.93
C GLN A 196 -13.04 22.99 -11.68
N VAL A 197 -12.54 23.54 -10.57
CA VAL A 197 -12.50 22.86 -9.27
C VAL A 197 -13.22 23.70 -8.21
N ILE A 198 -14.20 23.09 -7.57
CA ILE A 198 -14.88 23.60 -6.39
C ILE A 198 -14.21 22.99 -5.15
N VAL A 199 -13.68 23.84 -4.27
CA VAL A 199 -13.00 23.43 -3.04
C VAL A 199 -13.87 23.81 -1.84
N ALA A 200 -14.34 22.81 -1.10
CA ALA A 200 -14.94 23.02 0.21
C ALA A 200 -13.86 23.43 1.21
N GLU A 201 -14.13 24.44 2.03
CA GLU A 201 -13.11 25.05 2.89
C GLU A 201 -12.70 24.19 4.09
N THR A 202 -13.54 23.25 4.53
CA THR A 202 -13.28 22.40 5.70
C THR A 202 -13.16 23.20 6.99
N ALA A 203 -14.20 24.00 7.28
CA ALA A 203 -14.38 24.63 8.58
C ALA A 203 -14.49 23.54 9.66
N PRO A 204 -13.80 23.68 10.80
CA PRO A 204 -13.16 24.88 11.33
C PRO A 204 -11.65 25.03 10.99
N THR A 205 -11.06 24.09 10.25
CA THR A 205 -9.61 24.11 9.97
C THR A 205 -9.20 25.01 8.81
N TYR A 206 -10.14 25.32 7.90
CA TYR A 206 -9.95 26.15 6.71
C TYR A 206 -8.78 25.71 5.82
N GLN A 207 -8.43 24.43 5.86
CA GLN A 207 -7.32 23.88 5.06
C GLN A 207 -7.60 23.98 3.55
N GLY A 208 -8.87 23.95 3.14
CA GLY A 208 -9.26 24.08 1.74
C GLY A 208 -8.81 25.39 1.09
N HIS A 209 -8.63 26.47 1.87
CA HIS A 209 -8.12 27.75 1.34
C HIS A 209 -6.70 27.62 0.80
N LYS A 210 -5.84 26.83 1.46
CA LYS A 210 -4.47 26.56 1.01
C LYS A 210 -4.45 25.74 -0.27
N MET A 211 -5.33 24.74 -0.37
CA MET A 211 -5.52 23.94 -1.57
C MET A 211 -5.98 24.81 -2.75
N ALA A 212 -7.01 25.64 -2.55
CA ALA A 212 -7.52 26.54 -3.57
C ALA A 212 -6.44 27.52 -4.08
N LEU A 213 -5.64 28.09 -3.17
CA LEU A 213 -4.51 28.95 -3.54
C LEU A 213 -3.47 28.21 -4.40
N ALA A 214 -3.14 26.96 -4.04
CA ALA A 214 -2.18 26.17 -4.78
C ALA A 214 -2.68 25.80 -6.20
N LEU A 215 -3.95 25.44 -6.32
CA LEU A 215 -4.59 25.14 -7.61
C LEU A 215 -4.74 26.39 -8.49
N SER A 216 -5.09 27.54 -7.90
CA SER A 216 -5.15 28.83 -8.59
C SER A 216 -3.79 29.24 -9.16
N LYS A 217 -2.71 29.06 -8.40
CA LYS A 217 -1.32 29.29 -8.87
C LYS A 217 -0.94 28.38 -10.05
N ALA A 218 -1.54 27.20 -10.15
CA ALA A 218 -1.35 26.27 -11.26
C ALA A 218 -2.24 26.58 -12.49
N GLY A 219 -3.06 27.64 -12.43
CA GLY A 219 -3.91 28.08 -13.55
C GLY A 219 -5.24 27.35 -13.67
N ILE A 220 -5.70 26.68 -12.61
CA ILE A 220 -7.00 26.01 -12.57
C ILE A 220 -8.08 26.99 -12.10
N ASP A 221 -9.23 27.01 -12.77
CA ASP A 221 -10.38 27.80 -12.33
C ASP A 221 -10.93 27.21 -11.02
N THR A 222 -10.73 27.94 -9.93
CA THR A 222 -10.92 27.45 -8.56
C THR A 222 -11.95 28.30 -7.84
N THR A 223 -12.97 27.66 -7.28
CA THR A 223 -14.03 28.31 -6.51
C THR A 223 -14.04 27.73 -5.11
N VAL A 224 -13.94 28.58 -4.09
CA VAL A 224 -14.06 28.14 -2.69
C VAL A 224 -15.51 28.24 -2.26
N VAL A 225 -16.01 27.22 -1.57
CA VAL A 225 -17.36 27.18 -1.02
C VAL A 225 -17.33 26.82 0.47
N ALA A 226 -18.30 27.34 1.21
CA ALA A 226 -18.54 26.92 2.58
C ALA A 226 -19.07 25.47 2.61
N ASP A 227 -18.79 24.75 3.70
CA ASP A 227 -19.21 23.34 3.81
C ASP A 227 -20.73 23.18 3.79
N SER A 228 -21.48 24.20 4.25
CA SER A 228 -22.95 24.25 4.17
C SER A 228 -23.49 24.37 2.75
N ALA A 229 -22.69 24.90 1.82
CA ALA A 229 -23.06 25.08 0.42
C ALA A 229 -22.74 23.85 -0.44
N ILE A 230 -22.16 22.78 0.14
CA ILE A 230 -21.78 21.57 -0.61
C ILE A 230 -22.96 20.96 -1.35
N PHE A 231 -24.08 20.78 -0.65
CA PHE A 231 -25.28 20.17 -1.24
C PHE A 231 -25.88 21.05 -2.34
N ALA A 232 -25.82 22.38 -2.20
CA ALA A 232 -26.33 23.32 -3.19
C ALA A 232 -25.44 23.38 -4.45
N ALA A 233 -24.13 23.17 -4.31
CA ALA A 233 -23.19 23.15 -5.43
C ALA A 233 -23.20 21.80 -6.19
N MET A 234 -23.56 20.71 -5.52
CA MET A 234 -23.47 19.34 -6.03
C MET A 234 -24.16 19.08 -7.39
N PRO A 235 -25.33 19.67 -7.74
CA PRO A 235 -25.98 19.42 -9.03
C PRO A 235 -25.15 19.83 -10.25
N ARG A 236 -24.16 20.71 -10.07
CA ARG A 236 -23.26 21.17 -11.15
C ARG A 236 -21.96 20.37 -11.20
N VAL A 237 -21.68 19.55 -10.21
CA VAL A 237 -20.44 18.79 -10.07
C VAL A 237 -20.53 17.50 -10.87
N ASN A 238 -19.52 17.22 -11.69
CA ASN A 238 -19.44 15.99 -12.47
C ASN A 238 -18.78 14.86 -11.68
N LYS A 239 -17.75 15.17 -10.88
CA LYS A 239 -16.98 14.20 -10.10
C LYS A 239 -16.53 14.78 -8.78
N VAL A 240 -16.50 13.94 -7.74
CA VAL A 240 -15.90 14.29 -6.46
C VAL A 240 -14.54 13.61 -6.35
N VAL A 241 -13.50 14.34 -5.98
CA VAL A 241 -12.16 13.80 -5.74
C VAL A 241 -11.76 14.06 -4.28
N LEU A 242 -11.57 12.97 -3.54
CA LEU A 242 -11.24 12.98 -2.12
C LEU A 242 -9.83 12.45 -1.88
N GLY A 243 -9.21 12.94 -0.81
CA GLY A 243 -8.03 12.31 -0.21
C GLY A 243 -8.42 11.37 0.92
N ALA A 244 -7.53 10.43 1.22
CA ALA A 244 -7.63 9.52 2.36
C ALA A 244 -6.58 9.85 3.42
N HIS A 245 -6.96 9.78 4.70
CA HIS A 245 -6.00 9.57 5.79
C HIS A 245 -5.62 8.08 5.84
N ALA A 246 -6.62 7.20 5.92
CA ALA A 246 -6.46 5.75 5.86
C ALA A 246 -7.65 5.08 5.15
N VAL A 247 -7.43 3.89 4.60
CA VAL A 247 -8.48 3.03 4.01
C VAL A 247 -8.50 1.73 4.80
N LEU A 248 -9.67 1.32 5.28
CA LEU A 248 -9.84 0.14 6.13
C LEU A 248 -10.13 -1.13 5.32
N ALA A 249 -10.13 -2.28 5.99
CA ALA A 249 -10.29 -3.58 5.35
C ALA A 249 -11.64 -3.80 4.66
N ASN A 250 -12.69 -3.13 5.16
CA ASN A 250 -14.01 -3.11 4.54
C ASN A 250 -14.12 -2.15 3.34
N GLY A 251 -13.04 -1.45 2.97
CA GLY A 251 -13.03 -0.41 1.95
C GLY A 251 -13.60 0.92 2.43
N ALA A 252 -13.88 1.08 3.72
CA ALA A 252 -14.24 2.37 4.30
C ALA A 252 -13.03 3.31 4.33
N LEU A 253 -13.32 4.60 4.32
CA LEU A 253 -12.34 5.65 4.27
C LEU A 253 -12.38 6.45 5.57
N ILE A 254 -11.20 6.67 6.16
CA ILE A 254 -10.99 7.68 7.18
C ILE A 254 -10.41 8.90 6.47
N SER A 255 -11.10 10.04 6.52
CA SER A 255 -10.66 11.28 5.88
C SER A 255 -10.93 12.48 6.77
N VAL A 256 -10.62 13.68 6.29
CA VAL A 256 -10.85 14.93 7.04
C VAL A 256 -12.34 15.14 7.30
N SER A 257 -12.65 15.80 8.42
CA SER A 257 -14.00 16.21 8.80
C SER A 257 -14.76 16.85 7.65
N GLY A 258 -16.02 16.43 7.43
CA GLY A 258 -16.87 16.91 6.33
C GLY A 258 -16.74 16.13 5.02
N SER A 259 -15.81 15.15 4.94
CA SER A 259 -15.74 14.23 3.79
C SER A 259 -16.97 13.34 3.69
N HIS A 260 -17.58 12.92 4.80
CA HIS A 260 -18.83 12.17 4.78
C HIS A 260 -19.99 13.01 4.23
N LEU A 261 -20.07 14.28 4.62
CA LEU A 261 -21.06 15.22 4.10
C LEU A 261 -20.96 15.34 2.57
N LEU A 262 -19.74 15.47 2.05
CA LEU A 262 -19.49 15.54 0.62
C LEU A 262 -19.87 14.23 -0.09
N ALA A 263 -19.50 13.08 0.48
CA ALA A 263 -19.78 11.76 -0.07
C ALA A 263 -21.28 11.42 -0.06
N ALA A 264 -22.01 11.80 1.00
CA ALA A 264 -23.45 11.63 1.11
C ALA A 264 -24.21 12.51 0.11
N ALA A 265 -23.81 13.78 -0.03
CA ALA A 265 -24.35 14.67 -1.04
C ALA A 265 -24.09 14.13 -2.46
N ALA A 266 -22.87 13.62 -2.71
CA ALA A 266 -22.50 13.04 -4.00
C ALA A 266 -23.38 11.84 -4.35
N LYS A 267 -23.58 10.93 -3.38
CA LYS A 267 -24.45 9.76 -3.54
C LYS A 267 -25.89 10.14 -3.86
N HIS A 268 -26.44 11.15 -3.18
CA HIS A 268 -27.79 11.66 -3.44
C HIS A 268 -27.94 12.19 -4.87
N HIS A 269 -26.91 12.87 -5.39
CA HIS A 269 -26.89 13.41 -6.75
C HIS A 269 -26.34 12.44 -7.81
N SER A 270 -26.07 11.19 -7.43
CA SER A 270 -25.46 10.17 -8.31
C SER A 270 -24.13 10.62 -8.95
N THR A 271 -23.37 11.47 -8.26
CA THR A 271 -22.04 11.88 -8.71
C THR A 271 -20.99 10.88 -8.19
N PRO A 272 -20.08 10.40 -9.06
CA PRO A 272 -19.07 9.43 -8.66
C PRO A 272 -18.03 10.07 -7.73
N VAL A 273 -17.65 9.32 -6.69
CA VAL A 273 -16.62 9.71 -5.70
C VAL A 273 -15.34 8.93 -5.98
N LEU A 274 -14.32 9.64 -6.43
CA LEU A 274 -12.96 9.15 -6.65
C LEU A 274 -12.13 9.43 -5.40
N VAL A 275 -11.41 8.42 -4.91
CA VAL A 275 -10.52 8.58 -3.75
C VAL A 275 -9.08 8.36 -4.19
N CYS A 276 -8.28 9.42 -4.14
CA CYS A 276 -6.84 9.33 -4.36
C CYS A 276 -6.16 8.94 -3.05
N THR A 277 -5.61 7.72 -3.01
CA THR A 277 -4.94 7.16 -1.83
C THR A 277 -3.67 6.43 -2.24
N ALA A 278 -2.80 6.15 -1.27
CA ALA A 278 -1.60 5.38 -1.49
C ALA A 278 -1.73 4.01 -0.80
N LEU A 279 -1.00 3.00 -1.28
CA LEU A 279 -1.07 1.66 -0.69
C LEU A 279 -0.62 1.60 0.77
N TYR A 280 0.34 2.43 1.20
CA TYR A 280 0.74 2.46 2.61
C TYR A 280 -0.37 2.96 3.57
N LYS A 281 -1.40 3.64 3.05
CA LYS A 281 -2.57 4.08 3.82
C LYS A 281 -3.64 3.00 3.95
N LEU A 282 -3.52 1.91 3.20
CA LEU A 282 -4.43 0.78 3.26
C LEU A 282 -4.12 -0.05 4.51
N SER A 283 -5.10 -0.25 5.37
CA SER A 283 -4.93 -0.97 6.63
C SER A 283 -5.80 -2.23 6.67
N PRO A 284 -5.27 -3.37 7.15
CA PRO A 284 -6.06 -4.59 7.36
C PRO A 284 -7.02 -4.50 8.56
N LEU A 285 -7.04 -3.38 9.29
CA LEU A 285 -7.94 -3.16 10.41
C LEU A 285 -9.40 -3.02 9.93
N PHE A 286 -10.31 -3.59 10.71
CA PHE A 286 -11.75 -3.50 10.48
C PHE A 286 -12.36 -2.51 11.48
N ALA A 287 -13.19 -1.58 11.00
CA ALA A 287 -13.97 -0.71 11.87
C ALA A 287 -15.17 -1.45 12.46
N TYR A 288 -15.04 -1.93 13.70
CA TYR A 288 -16.18 -2.44 14.47
C TYR A 288 -17.06 -1.30 14.98
N ASP A 289 -16.46 -0.15 15.27
CA ASP A 289 -17.12 1.08 15.70
C ASP A 289 -16.65 2.23 14.80
N ALA A 290 -17.61 3.02 14.29
CA ALA A 290 -17.34 4.13 13.39
C ALA A 290 -16.69 5.32 14.13
N ASP A 291 -17.01 5.47 15.42
CA ASP A 291 -16.52 6.58 16.23
C ASP A 291 -15.11 6.33 16.78
N ALA A 292 -14.63 5.07 16.77
CA ALA A 292 -13.33 4.70 17.31
C ALA A 292 -12.14 5.41 16.63
N PHE A 293 -12.30 5.81 15.36
CA PHE A 293 -11.24 6.48 14.59
C PHE A 293 -11.36 8.00 14.61
N ASN A 294 -12.41 8.54 15.22
CA ASN A 294 -12.62 9.99 15.25
C ASN A 294 -11.77 10.62 16.35
N VAL A 295 -10.84 11.48 15.94
CA VAL A 295 -9.96 12.20 16.86
C VAL A 295 -10.54 13.58 17.11
N THR A 296 -10.87 13.87 18.35
CA THR A 296 -11.25 15.22 18.76
C THR A 296 -10.00 16.05 19.04
N VAL A 297 -9.83 17.13 18.29
CA VAL A 297 -8.76 18.12 18.49
C VAL A 297 -9.23 19.28 19.34
N THR A 298 -8.35 20.26 19.58
CA THR A 298 -8.68 21.42 20.41
C THR A 298 -9.90 22.18 19.86
N PRO A 299 -10.84 22.58 20.72
CA PRO A 299 -12.07 23.27 20.31
C PRO A 299 -11.84 24.74 19.93
N GLN A 300 -10.62 25.25 20.07
CA GLN A 300 -10.28 26.66 19.80
C GLN A 300 -10.63 27.12 18.38
N ASN A 301 -10.57 26.22 17.40
CA ASN A 301 -10.93 26.54 16.01
C ASN A 301 -12.46 26.66 15.83
N VAL A 302 -13.25 26.01 16.69
CA VAL A 302 -14.71 26.07 16.67
C VAL A 302 -15.21 27.29 17.44
N LEU A 303 -14.68 27.51 18.65
CA LEU A 303 -15.03 28.64 19.50
C LEU A 303 -13.77 29.22 20.15
N SER A 304 -13.59 30.53 20.01
CA SER A 304 -12.44 31.22 20.61
C SER A 304 -12.56 31.24 22.13
N PHE A 305 -11.44 31.04 22.83
CA PHE A 305 -11.39 31.08 24.29
C PHE A 305 -11.81 32.45 24.87
N GLN A 306 -11.72 33.52 24.08
CA GLN A 306 -12.07 34.87 24.51
C GLN A 306 -13.58 35.07 24.69
N GLU A 307 -14.43 34.17 24.19
CA GLU A 307 -15.89 34.25 24.26
C GLU A 307 -16.47 33.73 25.60
N GLY A 308 -15.66 33.79 26.66
CA GLY A 308 -15.77 33.05 27.94
C GLY A 308 -17.11 33.00 28.67
N ALA A 309 -18.13 33.78 28.29
CA ALA A 309 -19.48 33.65 28.82
C ALA A 309 -20.20 32.36 28.38
N ILE A 310 -19.83 31.78 27.23
CA ILE A 310 -20.50 30.60 26.63
C ILE A 310 -19.75 29.30 26.96
N ILE A 311 -18.43 29.37 27.15
CA ILE A 311 -17.55 28.20 27.32
C ILE A 311 -17.95 27.35 28.52
N ASP A 312 -18.34 27.98 29.63
CA ASP A 312 -18.76 27.27 30.86
C ASP A 312 -20.15 26.63 30.75
N LYS A 313 -20.92 26.95 29.71
CA LYS A 313 -22.33 26.51 29.55
C LYS A 313 -22.54 25.50 28.42
N VAL A 314 -21.57 25.34 27.52
CA VAL A 314 -21.71 24.55 26.30
C VAL A 314 -20.56 23.56 26.17
N THR A 315 -20.88 22.31 25.84
CA THR A 315 -19.87 21.33 25.47
C THR A 315 -19.47 21.54 24.01
N ILE A 316 -18.19 21.81 23.76
CA ILE A 316 -17.66 22.08 22.42
C ILE A 316 -16.80 20.90 22.00
N THR A 317 -17.16 20.28 20.87
CA THR A 317 -16.45 19.14 20.29
C THR A 317 -15.92 19.50 18.91
N ASN A 318 -14.69 19.13 18.61
CA ASN A 318 -14.07 19.38 17.31
C ASN A 318 -13.47 18.07 16.75
N PRO A 319 -14.28 17.24 16.06
CA PRO A 319 -13.79 16.04 15.38
C PRO A 319 -12.95 16.43 14.17
N TYR A 320 -11.76 15.83 14.05
CA TYR A 320 -10.82 16.10 12.97
C TYR A 320 -10.98 15.14 11.79
N TYR A 321 -11.27 13.87 12.09
CA TYR A 321 -11.48 12.85 11.09
C TYR A 321 -12.96 12.49 10.97
N ASP A 322 -13.29 11.90 9.83
CA ASP A 322 -14.63 11.47 9.47
C ASP A 322 -14.57 10.06 8.89
N TYR A 323 -15.61 9.28 9.16
CA TYR A 323 -15.75 7.92 8.64
C TYR A 323 -16.70 7.93 7.45
N VAL A 324 -16.18 7.58 6.28
CA VAL A 324 -16.96 7.46 5.04
C VAL A 324 -17.11 5.98 4.71
N GLY A 325 -18.36 5.51 4.70
CA GLY A 325 -18.68 4.13 4.37
C GLY A 325 -18.26 3.75 2.94
N PRO A 326 -17.95 2.46 2.69
CA PRO A 326 -17.51 1.99 1.38
C PRO A 326 -18.56 2.22 0.28
N ASP A 327 -19.85 2.24 0.62
CA ASP A 327 -20.96 2.42 -0.33
C ASP A 327 -21.00 3.79 -1.01
N TYR A 328 -20.32 4.78 -0.42
CA TYR A 328 -20.20 6.12 -0.98
C TYR A 328 -19.01 6.25 -1.94
N VAL A 329 -18.02 5.36 -1.86
CA VAL A 329 -16.82 5.41 -2.71
C VAL A 329 -17.11 4.68 -4.02
N SER A 330 -16.78 5.32 -5.14
CA SER A 330 -16.95 4.70 -6.47
C SER A 330 -15.68 3.99 -6.94
N LEU A 331 -14.51 4.62 -6.75
CA LEU A 331 -13.23 4.11 -7.23
C LEU A 331 -12.07 4.64 -6.40
N PHE A 332 -11.11 3.76 -6.09
CA PHE A 332 -9.82 4.12 -5.51
C PHE A 332 -8.78 4.28 -6.62
N ILE A 333 -8.01 5.37 -6.56
CA ILE A 333 -6.84 5.62 -7.42
C ILE A 333 -5.62 5.53 -6.52
N HIS A 334 -4.74 4.56 -6.80
CA HIS A 334 -3.52 4.27 -6.06
C HIS A 334 -2.29 4.17 -6.97
N ASN A 335 -1.10 4.05 -6.39
CA ASN A 335 0.18 4.05 -7.12
C ASN A 335 0.28 2.95 -8.19
N LEU A 336 -0.28 1.75 -7.94
CA LEU A 336 -0.30 0.65 -8.92
C LEU A 336 -1.42 0.72 -9.98
N GLY A 337 -2.36 1.68 -9.87
CA GLY A 337 -3.52 1.75 -10.77
C GLY A 337 -4.80 2.16 -10.06
N SER A 338 -5.94 1.74 -10.61
CA SER A 338 -7.26 2.01 -10.01
C SER A 338 -8.01 0.73 -9.69
N ALA A 339 -8.77 0.75 -8.60
CA ALA A 339 -9.45 -0.41 -8.06
C ALA A 339 -10.83 -0.02 -7.50
N PRO A 340 -11.89 -0.82 -7.73
CA PRO A 340 -13.17 -0.62 -7.06
C PRO A 340 -13.05 -0.99 -5.57
N PRO A 341 -13.96 -0.50 -4.70
CA PRO A 341 -13.94 -0.83 -3.27
C PRO A 341 -13.97 -2.34 -2.96
N THR A 342 -14.62 -3.14 -3.80
CA THR A 342 -14.67 -4.61 -3.65
C THR A 342 -13.32 -5.29 -3.84
N TYR A 343 -12.38 -4.66 -4.54
CA TYR A 343 -11.04 -5.20 -4.80
C TYR A 343 -10.06 -4.92 -3.65
N VAL A 344 -10.43 -4.06 -2.70
CA VAL A 344 -9.59 -3.68 -1.56
C VAL A 344 -9.13 -4.89 -0.74
N TYR A 345 -9.99 -5.89 -0.55
CA TYR A 345 -9.63 -7.14 0.13
C TYR A 345 -8.44 -7.86 -0.53
N ARG A 346 -8.40 -7.88 -1.87
CA ARG A 346 -7.29 -8.50 -2.60
C ARG A 346 -6.02 -7.67 -2.46
N LEU A 347 -6.12 -6.34 -2.55
CA LEU A 347 -4.97 -5.46 -2.30
C LEU A 347 -4.40 -5.68 -0.89
N ILE A 348 -5.23 -5.91 0.12
CA ILE A 348 -4.76 -6.20 1.48
C ILE A 348 -4.01 -7.52 1.53
N ASN A 349 -4.57 -8.60 0.98
CA ASN A 349 -3.89 -9.90 0.99
C ASN A 349 -2.58 -9.90 0.18
N ASP A 350 -2.54 -9.11 -0.90
CA ASP A 350 -1.36 -8.97 -1.74
C ASP A 350 -0.26 -8.13 -1.04
N ASN A 351 -0.59 -7.26 -0.08
CA ASN A 351 0.37 -6.38 0.60
C ASN A 351 0.67 -6.77 2.06
N TYR A 352 -0.17 -7.57 2.71
CA TYR A 352 -0.06 -7.92 4.13
C TYR A 352 -0.14 -9.44 4.35
N ASP A 353 0.60 -9.93 5.35
CA ASP A 353 0.44 -11.32 5.80
C ASP A 353 -0.81 -11.39 6.71
N PRO A 354 -1.72 -12.38 6.49
CA PRO A 354 -2.91 -12.53 7.32
C PRO A 354 -2.63 -12.72 8.81
N GLU A 355 -1.46 -13.25 9.19
CA GLU A 355 -1.02 -13.39 10.59
C GLU A 355 -0.91 -12.04 11.31
N ASP A 356 -0.61 -10.96 10.58
CA ASP A 356 -0.36 -9.64 11.14
C ASP A 356 -1.59 -8.72 11.11
N SER A 357 -2.72 -9.22 10.60
CA SER A 357 -3.96 -8.44 10.51
C SER A 357 -4.45 -7.95 11.87
N THR A 358 -4.35 -8.81 12.90
CA THR A 358 -4.73 -8.55 14.29
C THR A 358 -3.62 -7.93 15.13
N LEU A 359 -2.39 -7.86 14.60
CA LEU A 359 -1.31 -7.17 15.29
C LEU A 359 -1.53 -5.68 15.17
N MET A 360 -1.48 -4.96 16.31
CA MET A 360 -1.66 -3.50 16.37
C MET A 360 -3.06 -3.10 15.90
#